data_AF-A0A428NG02-F1
#
_entry.id   AF-A0A428NG02-F1
#
_cell.length_a   1.000
_cell.length_b   1.000
_cell.length_c   1.000
_cell.angle_alpha   90.00
_cell.angle_beta   90.00
_cell.angle_gamma   90.00
#
_symmetry.space_group_name_H-M   'P 1'
#
loop_
_entity.id
_entity.type
_entity.pdbx_description
1 polymer ?
#
loop_
_entity_poly.entity_id
_entity_poly.type
_entity_poly.pdbx_seq_one_letter_code
_entity_poly.pdbx_strand_id
1 'polypeptide(L)'
;MNPQQPPGFAAEFIVEDPGRPVPQRPVRRRGLETQRKWIRNWMKRLPQGDEDWDNNSPSTPDDIQRLRDRLTLSHIQSRHEMDWATLLDTYAAAAKDFEGRELQLHSMVMVAACHVAYNNGLPRDDMLQAMAKCISGGSDTLRSKRFALPKCILIGDELASVLGVRAYELPLRVNSYFTFGQHFTSECFPLLREESAVAHRPTTPLPSEVLRIPSLVFDLCNGKVRYP
;
A
#
# COMPACT_ATOMS: atom_id res chain seq x y z
N MET A 1 -19.14 -14.99 -8.45
CA MET A 1 -19.46 -14.67 -7.03
C MET A 1 -18.18 -14.16 -6.41
N ASN A 2 -18.13 -12.87 -6.04
CA ASN A 2 -16.97 -12.31 -5.34
C ASN A 2 -16.93 -12.89 -3.93
N PRO A 3 -15.79 -13.42 -3.44
CA PRO A 3 -15.65 -13.77 -2.05
C PRO A 3 -15.80 -12.49 -1.22
N GLN A 4 -16.78 -12.45 -0.32
CA GLN A 4 -16.86 -11.39 0.68
C GLN A 4 -15.63 -11.48 1.57
N GLN A 5 -14.84 -10.40 1.61
CA GLN A 5 -13.74 -10.28 2.57
C GLN A 5 -14.30 -10.29 3.99
N PRO A 6 -13.79 -11.15 4.89
CA PRO A 6 -14.25 -11.19 6.27
C PRO A 6 -13.85 -9.89 7.02
N PRO A 7 -14.71 -9.39 7.93
CA PRO A 7 -14.38 -8.27 8.79
C PRO A 7 -13.25 -8.69 9.74
N GLY A 8 -12.06 -8.09 9.58
CA GLY A 8 -10.84 -8.45 10.31
C GLY A 8 -9.58 -8.51 9.43
N PHE A 9 -9.73 -8.58 8.10
CA PHE A 9 -8.62 -8.71 7.15
C PHE A 9 -7.64 -7.51 7.10
N ALA A 10 -7.92 -6.42 7.82
CA ALA A 10 -7.42 -5.09 7.50
C ALA A 10 -6.04 -4.74 8.10
N ALA A 11 -5.56 -5.41 9.15
CA ALA A 11 -4.30 -5.05 9.82
C ALA A 11 -3.53 -6.22 10.44
N GLU A 12 -4.15 -7.39 10.63
CA GLU A 12 -3.58 -8.46 11.46
C GLU A 12 -2.47 -9.28 10.78
N PHE A 13 -2.39 -9.28 9.43
CA PHE A 13 -1.39 -10.08 8.70
C PHE A 13 -0.08 -9.35 8.37
N ILE A 14 -0.06 -8.02 8.49
CA ILE A 14 1.14 -7.18 8.29
C ILE A 14 1.49 -6.53 9.63
N VAL A 15 1.67 -7.37 10.63
CA VAL A 15 2.18 -6.99 11.94
C VAL A 15 3.66 -7.31 11.96
N GLU A 16 4.48 -6.28 12.10
CA GLU A 16 5.89 -6.47 12.43
C GLU A 16 5.98 -6.59 13.95
N ASP A 17 6.40 -7.76 14.47
CA ASP A 17 6.93 -7.81 15.83
C ASP A 17 8.12 -6.84 15.84
N PRO A 18 8.09 -5.75 16.63
CA PRO A 18 9.05 -4.65 16.50
C PRO A 18 10.51 -5.08 16.64
N GLY A 19 10.78 -6.31 17.07
CA GLY A 19 12.09 -6.73 17.54
C GLY A 19 12.50 -5.85 18.72
N ARG A 20 13.60 -6.19 19.40
CA ARG A 20 14.10 -5.30 20.45
C ARG A 20 14.35 -3.92 19.83
N PRO A 21 13.79 -2.84 20.42
CA PRO A 21 13.98 -1.51 19.89
C PRO A 21 15.49 -1.22 19.88
N VAL A 22 16.06 -1.10 18.69
CA VAL A 22 17.38 -0.50 18.53
C VAL A 22 17.29 0.89 19.14
N PRO A 23 18.22 1.31 20.02
CA PRO A 23 18.19 2.63 20.63
C PRO A 23 18.11 3.69 19.53
N GLN A 24 16.92 4.21 19.28
CA GLN A 24 16.75 5.29 18.33
C GLN A 24 17.33 6.52 19.01
N ARG A 25 18.31 7.17 18.36
CA ARG A 25 18.61 8.58 18.66
C ARG A 25 17.27 9.32 18.70
N PRO A 26 17.03 10.23 19.66
CA PRO A 26 15.75 10.91 19.75
C PRO A 26 15.48 11.57 18.41
N VAL A 27 14.57 10.98 17.63
CA VAL A 27 14.02 11.61 16.45
C VAL A 27 13.40 12.88 17.00
N ARG A 28 13.97 14.05 16.65
CA ARG A 28 13.44 15.34 17.09
C ARG A 28 11.94 15.31 16.80
N ARG A 29 11.13 15.15 17.84
CA ARG A 29 9.67 15.14 17.71
C ARG A 29 9.35 16.47 17.05
N ARG A 30 8.82 16.43 15.83
CA ARG A 30 8.26 17.63 15.21
C ARG A 30 7.21 18.13 16.21
N GLY A 31 7.26 19.40 16.58
CA GLY A 31 6.19 19.97 17.39
C GLY A 31 4.84 19.73 16.69
N LEU A 32 3.77 19.59 17.46
CA LEU A 32 2.43 19.28 16.95
C LEU A 32 2.02 20.18 15.76
N GLU A 33 2.35 21.47 15.85
CA GLU A 33 2.09 22.45 14.78
C GLU A 33 2.87 22.15 13.48
N THR A 34 4.10 21.66 13.60
CA THR A 34 4.89 21.24 12.44
C THR A 34 4.32 19.98 11.80
N GLN A 35 3.79 19.03 12.60
CA GLN A 35 3.10 17.84 12.09
C GLN A 35 1.81 18.23 11.37
N ARG A 36 0.99 19.09 11.98
CA ARG A 36 -0.25 19.62 11.39
C ARG A 36 0.02 20.31 10.06
N LYS A 37 0.98 21.23 10.01
CA LYS A 37 1.38 21.91 8.76
C LYS A 37 1.86 20.92 7.69
N TRP A 38 2.61 19.90 8.08
CA TRP A 38 3.08 18.87 7.15
C TRP A 38 1.94 18.02 6.59
N ILE A 39 0.99 17.58 7.42
CA ILE A 39 -0.20 16.83 6.98
C ILE A 39 -1.07 17.69 6.08
N ARG A 40 -1.37 18.93 6.47
CA ARG A 40 -2.13 19.89 5.64
C ARG A 40 -1.49 20.10 4.28
N ASN A 41 -0.16 20.25 4.23
CA ASN A 41 0.56 20.40 2.96
C ASN A 41 0.50 19.13 2.11
N TRP A 42 0.44 17.95 2.71
CA TRP A 42 0.23 16.70 1.97
C TRP A 42 -1.22 16.56 1.49
N MET A 43 -2.21 16.93 2.30
CA MET A 43 -3.63 16.94 1.91
C MET A 43 -3.90 17.83 0.69
N LYS A 44 -3.21 18.97 0.57
CA LYS A 44 -3.25 19.85 -0.61
C LYS A 44 -2.71 19.21 -1.90
N ARG A 45 -1.99 18.08 -1.80
CA ARG A 45 -1.48 17.34 -2.97
C ARG A 45 -2.43 16.22 -3.39
N LEU A 46 -3.47 15.94 -2.61
CA LEU A 46 -4.52 15.02 -3.05
C LEU A 46 -5.35 15.69 -4.15
N PRO A 47 -6.09 14.92 -4.96
CA PRO A 47 -7.07 15.50 -5.87
C PRO A 47 -8.04 16.44 -5.13
N GLN A 48 -8.25 17.65 -5.66
CA GLN A 48 -9.09 18.70 -5.06
C GLN A 48 -10.46 18.83 -5.73
N GLY A 49 -10.68 18.15 -6.86
CA GLY A 49 -11.94 18.11 -7.60
C GLY A 49 -12.04 16.86 -8.46
N ASP A 50 -13.20 16.60 -9.06
CA ASP A 50 -13.42 15.42 -9.92
C ASP A 50 -12.48 15.42 -11.13
N GLU A 51 -12.16 16.61 -11.67
CA GLU A 51 -11.16 16.76 -12.74
C GLU A 51 -9.80 16.17 -12.33
N ASP A 52 -9.31 16.44 -11.13
CA ASP A 52 -8.05 15.87 -10.65
C ASP A 52 -8.11 14.35 -10.46
N TRP A 53 -9.28 13.85 -10.05
CA TRP A 53 -9.55 12.42 -9.91
C TRP A 53 -9.64 11.69 -11.25
N ASP A 54 -9.99 12.38 -12.33
CA ASP A 54 -10.28 11.74 -13.62
C ASP A 54 -9.24 12.08 -14.71
N ASN A 55 -8.37 13.08 -14.50
CA ASN A 55 -7.31 13.52 -15.42
C ASN A 55 -6.12 12.54 -15.54
N ASN A 56 -6.14 11.41 -14.85
CA ASN A 56 -5.12 10.36 -14.98
C ASN A 56 -5.77 8.97 -14.87
N SER A 57 -5.20 7.99 -15.58
CA SER A 57 -5.55 6.59 -15.39
C SER A 57 -5.22 6.11 -13.97
N PRO A 58 -6.05 5.25 -13.36
CA PRO A 58 -7.30 4.69 -13.90
C PRO A 58 -8.47 5.69 -13.83
N SER A 59 -9.28 5.82 -14.89
CA SER A 59 -10.46 6.69 -14.90
C SER A 59 -11.75 5.97 -15.27
N THR A 60 -11.66 4.67 -15.60
CA THR A 60 -12.80 3.81 -15.90
C THR A 60 -12.76 2.51 -15.07
N PRO A 61 -13.91 1.82 -14.89
CA PRO A 61 -13.93 0.50 -14.24
C PRO A 61 -13.01 -0.53 -14.91
N ASP A 62 -12.91 -0.49 -16.24
CA ASP A 62 -12.03 -1.38 -17.00
C ASP A 62 -10.55 -1.07 -16.75
N ASP A 63 -10.17 0.20 -16.55
CA ASP A 63 -8.81 0.55 -16.15
C ASP A 63 -8.47 -0.01 -14.76
N ILE A 64 -9.41 0.11 -13.82
CA ILE A 64 -9.26 -0.44 -12.45
C ILE A 64 -9.04 -1.94 -12.52
N GLN A 65 -9.86 -2.65 -13.30
CA GLN A 65 -9.75 -4.10 -13.44
C GLN A 65 -8.44 -4.52 -14.12
N ARG A 66 -8.05 -3.85 -15.22
CA ARG A 66 -6.78 -4.11 -15.91
C ARG A 66 -5.57 -3.89 -14.99
N LEU A 67 -5.61 -2.83 -14.19
CA LEU A 67 -4.55 -2.55 -13.22
C LEU A 67 -4.49 -3.62 -12.13
N ARG A 68 -5.65 -4.02 -11.58
CA ARG A 68 -5.74 -5.12 -10.61
C ARG A 68 -5.18 -6.41 -11.19
N ASP A 69 -5.54 -6.78 -12.41
CA ASP A 69 -5.11 -8.02 -13.05
C ASP A 69 -3.59 -8.07 -13.26
N ARG A 70 -2.98 -6.92 -13.60
CA ARG A 70 -1.52 -6.75 -13.64
C ARG A 70 -0.88 -6.87 -12.25
N LEU A 71 -1.42 -6.18 -11.25
CA LEU A 71 -0.93 -6.18 -9.86
C LEU A 71 -1.16 -7.49 -9.11
N THR A 72 -1.94 -8.42 -9.64
CA THR A 72 -2.24 -9.71 -9.01
C THR A 72 -1.71 -10.90 -9.81
N LEU A 73 -1.05 -10.63 -10.95
CA LEU A 73 -0.62 -11.63 -11.92
C LEU A 73 -1.77 -12.59 -12.30
N SER A 74 -3.00 -12.09 -12.43
CA SER A 74 -4.18 -12.94 -12.59
C SER A 74 -4.13 -13.80 -13.87
N HIS A 75 -3.38 -13.33 -14.87
CA HIS A 75 -3.07 -14.05 -16.11
C HIS A 75 -2.22 -15.31 -15.91
N ILE A 76 -1.50 -15.46 -14.79
CA ILE A 76 -0.70 -16.66 -14.47
C ILE A 76 -1.55 -17.61 -13.62
N GLN A 77 -2.14 -18.62 -14.26
CA GLN A 77 -3.04 -19.57 -13.59
C GLN A 77 -2.32 -20.45 -12.55
N SER A 78 -1.09 -20.86 -12.83
CA SER A 78 -0.27 -21.73 -11.96
C SER A 78 0.33 -21.01 -10.74
N ARG A 79 0.06 -19.71 -10.52
CA ARG A 79 0.64 -18.96 -9.39
C ARG A 79 0.31 -19.53 -8.01
N HIS A 80 -0.80 -20.26 -7.89
CA HIS A 80 -1.18 -20.93 -6.64
C HIS A 80 -0.21 -22.07 -6.26
N GLU A 81 0.48 -22.65 -7.25
CA GLU A 81 1.43 -23.76 -7.08
C GLU A 81 2.86 -23.27 -6.79
N MET A 82 3.23 -22.05 -7.20
CA MET A 82 4.59 -21.49 -7.04
C MET A 82 5.01 -21.40 -5.58
N ASP A 83 6.20 -21.83 -5.16
CA ASP A 83 6.66 -21.46 -3.81
C ASP A 83 6.74 -19.92 -3.62
N TRP A 84 6.92 -19.48 -2.37
CA TRP A 84 6.95 -18.05 -2.05
C TRP A 84 8.05 -17.30 -2.82
N ALA A 85 9.22 -17.90 -2.97
CA ALA A 85 10.35 -17.28 -3.65
C ALA A 85 10.06 -17.08 -5.14
N THR A 86 9.54 -18.13 -5.81
CA THR A 86 9.14 -18.10 -7.21
C THR A 86 8.02 -17.09 -7.47
N LEU A 87 7.01 -17.03 -6.58
CA LEU A 87 5.92 -16.06 -6.71
C LEU A 87 6.43 -14.62 -6.60
N LEU A 88 7.26 -14.33 -5.60
CA LEU A 88 7.82 -13.00 -5.39
C LEU A 88 8.78 -12.59 -6.52
N ASP A 89 9.55 -13.54 -7.06
CA ASP A 89 10.43 -13.29 -8.21
C ASP A 89 9.65 -13.01 -9.49
N THR A 90 8.59 -13.77 -9.71
CA THR A 90 7.66 -13.56 -10.84
C THR A 90 7.00 -12.19 -10.72
N TYR A 91 6.57 -11.83 -9.50
CA TYR A 91 6.00 -10.51 -9.22
C TYR A 91 6.99 -9.39 -9.48
N ALA A 92 8.22 -9.52 -8.98
CA ALA A 92 9.26 -8.52 -9.19
C ALA A 92 9.62 -8.35 -10.67
N ALA A 93 9.62 -9.43 -11.46
CA ALA A 93 9.89 -9.37 -12.89
C ALA A 93 8.83 -8.58 -13.69
N ALA A 94 7.59 -8.52 -13.18
CA ALA A 94 6.51 -7.72 -13.77
C ALA A 94 6.70 -6.21 -13.57
N ALA A 95 7.63 -5.77 -12.70
CA ALA A 95 7.89 -4.35 -12.43
C ALA A 95 8.21 -3.54 -13.69
N LYS A 96 8.84 -4.16 -14.70
CA LYS A 96 9.18 -3.53 -15.99
C LYS A 96 7.96 -3.02 -16.77
N ASP A 97 6.78 -3.56 -16.47
CA ASP A 97 5.54 -3.20 -17.13
C ASP A 97 4.82 -2.06 -16.40
N PHE A 98 5.40 -1.51 -15.32
CA PHE A 98 4.84 -0.42 -14.53
C PHE A 98 5.75 0.82 -14.56
N GLU A 99 5.14 1.99 -14.64
CA GLU A 99 5.87 3.27 -14.64
C GLU A 99 5.30 4.24 -13.60
N GLY A 100 6.14 5.18 -13.16
CA GLY A 100 5.74 6.29 -12.28
C GLY A 100 4.99 5.85 -11.03
N ARG A 101 3.73 6.28 -10.91
CA ARG A 101 2.88 6.01 -9.73
C ARG A 101 2.34 4.58 -9.71
N GLU A 102 2.19 3.92 -10.85
CA GLU A 102 1.85 2.50 -10.86
C GLU A 102 3.00 1.67 -10.31
N LEU A 103 4.25 2.02 -10.65
CA LEU A 103 5.43 1.37 -10.08
C LEU A 103 5.51 1.56 -8.56
N GLN A 104 5.11 2.73 -8.04
CA GLN A 104 4.98 2.93 -6.58
C GLN A 104 3.99 1.96 -5.95
N LEU A 105 2.80 1.79 -6.54
CA LEU A 105 1.80 0.85 -6.03
C LEU A 105 2.30 -0.61 -6.15
N HIS A 106 2.92 -0.97 -7.27
CA HIS A 106 3.54 -2.28 -7.48
C HIS A 106 4.56 -2.59 -6.38
N SER A 107 5.48 -1.66 -6.08
CA SER A 107 6.44 -1.77 -5.00
C SER A 107 5.78 -1.89 -3.62
N MET A 108 4.68 -1.19 -3.36
CA MET A 108 3.94 -1.32 -2.10
C MET A 108 3.30 -2.70 -1.94
N VAL A 109 2.71 -3.24 -3.00
CA VAL A 109 2.17 -4.61 -3.02
C VAL A 109 3.28 -5.64 -2.82
N MET A 110 4.45 -5.44 -3.44
CA MET A 110 5.62 -6.31 -3.22
C MET A 110 6.00 -6.36 -1.73
N VAL A 111 6.11 -5.21 -1.06
CA VAL A 111 6.45 -5.17 0.37
C VAL A 111 5.38 -5.88 1.21
N ALA A 112 4.09 -5.74 0.89
CA ALA A 112 3.04 -6.46 1.61
C ALA A 112 3.09 -7.98 1.36
N ALA A 113 3.31 -8.40 0.11
CA ALA A 113 3.47 -9.81 -0.25
C ALA A 113 4.67 -10.44 0.48
N CYS A 114 5.79 -9.73 0.58
CA CYS A 114 6.95 -10.16 1.35
C CYS A 114 6.63 -10.33 2.85
N HIS A 115 5.87 -9.41 3.47
CA HIS A 115 5.41 -9.56 4.85
C HIS A 115 4.57 -10.83 5.03
N VAL A 116 3.61 -11.06 4.13
CA VAL A 116 2.77 -12.27 4.17
C VAL A 116 3.62 -13.53 3.99
N ALA A 117 4.53 -13.55 3.02
CA ALA A 117 5.42 -14.70 2.79
C ALA A 117 6.30 -15.01 4.00
N TYR A 118 6.87 -13.97 4.64
CA TYR A 118 7.66 -14.12 5.87
C TYR A 118 6.84 -14.72 7.02
N ASN A 119 5.62 -14.21 7.22
CA ASN A 119 4.69 -14.75 8.23
C ASN A 119 4.21 -16.18 7.92
N ASN A 120 4.41 -16.64 6.67
CA ASN A 120 4.08 -17.99 6.21
C ASN A 120 5.34 -18.84 5.94
N GLY A 121 6.47 -18.52 6.59
CA GLY A 121 7.65 -19.39 6.67
C GLY A 121 8.76 -19.09 5.67
N LEU A 122 8.66 -18.04 4.84
CA LEU A 122 9.78 -17.58 4.04
C LEU A 122 10.89 -17.03 4.96
N PRO A 123 12.16 -17.44 4.80
CA PRO A 123 13.27 -16.88 5.58
C PRO A 123 13.38 -15.36 5.42
N ARG A 124 13.83 -14.68 6.49
CA ARG A 124 13.95 -13.22 6.52
C ARG A 124 14.89 -12.68 5.43
N ASP A 125 15.99 -13.39 5.17
CA ASP A 125 16.96 -12.96 4.17
C ASP A 125 16.39 -13.06 2.75
N ASP A 126 15.66 -14.14 2.45
CA ASP A 126 14.96 -14.31 1.17
C ASP A 126 13.87 -13.25 0.98
N MET A 127 13.12 -12.93 2.05
CA MET A 127 12.16 -11.83 2.05
C MET A 127 12.84 -10.49 1.72
N LEU A 128 13.98 -10.17 2.35
CA LEU A 128 14.71 -8.93 2.08
C LEU A 128 15.31 -8.88 0.67
N GLN A 129 15.83 -10.01 0.17
CA GLN A 129 16.33 -10.12 -1.20
C GLN A 129 15.21 -9.91 -2.22
N ALA A 130 14.04 -10.49 -2.00
CA ALA A 130 12.87 -10.27 -2.84
C ALA A 130 12.46 -8.80 -2.82
N MET A 131 12.30 -8.19 -1.65
CA MET A 131 11.97 -6.76 -1.52
C MET A 131 12.94 -5.85 -2.29
N ALA A 132 14.24 -6.17 -2.25
CA ALA A 132 15.28 -5.39 -2.92
C ALA A 132 15.14 -5.36 -4.46
N LYS A 133 14.42 -6.32 -5.05
CA LYS A 133 14.15 -6.35 -6.50
C LYS A 133 13.19 -5.23 -6.95
N CYS A 134 12.33 -4.73 -6.06
CA CYS A 134 11.35 -3.68 -6.37
C CYS A 134 11.57 -2.37 -5.62
N ILE A 135 12.55 -2.30 -4.71
CA ILE A 135 12.85 -1.13 -3.90
C ILE A 135 14.33 -0.78 -4.04
N SER A 136 14.61 0.32 -4.75
CA SER A 136 15.95 0.85 -4.88
C SER A 136 16.44 1.44 -3.56
N GLY A 137 17.63 1.03 -3.11
CA GLY A 137 18.29 1.56 -1.92
C GLY A 137 19.01 0.49 -1.09
N GLY A 138 19.59 0.91 0.02
CA GLY A 138 20.24 0.01 0.98
C GLY A 138 19.27 -0.64 1.96
N SER A 139 19.82 -1.43 2.88
CA SER A 139 19.08 -2.13 3.94
C SER A 139 18.21 -1.19 4.80
N ASP A 140 18.67 0.03 5.07
CA ASP A 140 17.91 1.04 5.81
C ASP A 140 16.65 1.50 5.04
N THR A 141 16.73 1.60 3.71
CA THR A 141 15.57 1.93 2.87
C THR A 141 14.55 0.80 2.90
N LEU A 142 14.99 -0.45 2.72
CA LEU A 142 14.12 -1.62 2.80
C LEU A 142 13.41 -1.70 4.15
N ARG A 143 14.18 -1.54 5.24
CA ARG A 143 13.64 -1.48 6.60
C ARG A 143 12.59 -0.37 6.72
N SER A 144 12.95 0.85 6.32
CA SER A 144 12.04 2.01 6.41
C SER A 144 10.74 1.81 5.63
N LYS A 145 10.81 1.25 4.41
CA LYS A 145 9.61 0.92 3.60
C LYS A 145 8.78 -0.19 4.23
N ARG A 146 9.42 -1.21 4.82
CA ARG A 146 8.76 -2.28 5.57
C ARG A 146 7.87 -1.76 6.70
N PHE A 147 8.42 -0.86 7.53
CA PHE A 147 7.71 -0.21 8.63
C PHE A 147 6.69 0.85 8.16
N ALA A 148 6.90 1.43 6.98
CA ALA A 148 6.00 2.45 6.43
C ALA A 148 4.70 1.87 5.90
N LEU A 149 4.75 0.67 5.32
CA LEU A 149 3.63 0.10 4.59
C LEU A 149 2.35 -0.08 5.44
N PRO A 150 2.39 -0.63 6.67
CA PRO A 150 1.19 -0.73 7.50
C PRO A 150 0.53 0.64 7.72
N LYS A 151 1.35 1.69 7.92
CA LYS A 151 0.86 3.06 8.07
C LYS A 151 0.21 3.58 6.79
N CYS A 152 0.80 3.31 5.63
CA CYS A 152 0.21 3.67 4.33
C CYS A 152 -1.16 3.03 4.10
N ILE A 153 -1.34 1.77 4.52
CA ILE A 153 -2.63 1.06 4.44
C ILE A 153 -3.65 1.73 5.36
N LEU A 154 -3.27 1.97 6.62
CA LEU A 154 -4.15 2.65 7.59
C LEU A 154 -4.52 4.07 7.17
N ILE A 155 -3.60 4.84 6.57
CA ILE A 155 -3.90 6.17 6.01
C ILE A 155 -4.97 6.06 4.91
N GLY A 156 -4.86 5.05 4.04
CA GLY A 156 -5.84 4.81 2.98
C GLY A 156 -7.22 4.43 3.54
N ASP A 157 -7.25 3.53 4.52
CA ASP A 157 -8.49 3.11 5.20
C ASP A 157 -9.15 4.28 5.97
N GLU A 158 -8.37 5.10 6.66
CA GLU A 158 -8.88 6.30 7.33
C GLU A 158 -9.47 7.30 6.33
N LEU A 159 -8.77 7.56 5.23
CA LEU A 159 -9.24 8.47 4.19
C LEU A 159 -10.44 7.91 3.40
N ALA A 160 -10.62 6.60 3.34
CA ALA A 160 -11.78 5.98 2.70
C ALA A 160 -13.12 6.36 3.39
N SER A 161 -13.09 6.68 4.68
CA SER A 161 -14.26 7.18 5.41
C SER A 161 -14.79 8.51 4.86
N VAL A 162 -13.89 9.36 4.34
CA VAL A 162 -14.22 10.68 3.77
C VAL A 162 -14.35 10.60 2.26
N LEU A 163 -13.31 10.12 1.58
CA LEU A 163 -13.18 10.11 0.12
C LEU A 163 -13.93 8.94 -0.55
N GLY A 164 -14.49 8.01 0.23
CA GLY A 164 -15.02 6.76 -0.28
C GLY A 164 -13.92 5.80 -0.77
N VAL A 165 -14.33 4.73 -1.46
CA VAL A 165 -13.41 3.65 -1.90
C VAL A 165 -12.31 4.13 -2.85
N ARG A 166 -12.49 5.29 -3.50
CA ARG A 166 -11.45 5.90 -4.35
C ARG A 166 -10.21 6.36 -3.56
N ALA A 167 -10.26 6.39 -2.22
CA ALA A 167 -9.06 6.54 -1.38
C ALA A 167 -7.97 5.49 -1.65
N TYR A 168 -8.35 4.30 -2.13
CA TYR A 168 -7.38 3.25 -2.48
C TYR A 168 -6.61 3.54 -3.78
N GLU A 169 -7.02 4.55 -4.55
CA GLU A 169 -6.25 5.05 -5.70
C GLU A 169 -5.16 6.05 -5.28
N LEU A 170 -5.10 6.51 -4.03
CA LEU A 170 -4.15 7.56 -3.62
C LEU A 170 -2.67 7.27 -3.94
N PRO A 171 -2.16 6.02 -3.85
CA PRO A 171 -0.82 5.69 -4.34
C PRO A 171 -0.62 5.97 -5.84
N LEU A 172 -1.69 5.95 -6.64
CA LEU A 172 -1.73 6.27 -8.06
C LEU A 172 -1.96 7.75 -8.33
N ARG A 173 -2.35 8.54 -7.34
CA ARG A 173 -2.57 10.00 -7.45
C ARG A 173 -1.40 10.82 -6.91
N VAL A 174 -0.64 10.26 -5.95
CA VAL A 174 0.39 11.01 -5.21
C VAL A 174 1.77 10.36 -5.36
N ASN A 175 2.71 11.06 -6.03
CA ASN A 175 4.09 10.61 -6.31
C ASN A 175 4.96 10.26 -5.07
N SER A 176 4.48 10.53 -3.86
CA SER A 176 5.23 10.32 -2.61
C SER A 176 4.39 9.69 -1.50
N TYR A 177 3.34 8.96 -1.87
CA TYR A 177 2.45 8.29 -0.91
C TYR A 177 3.24 7.36 0.01
N PHE A 178 4.11 6.53 -0.55
CA PHE A 178 4.89 5.58 0.25
C PHE A 178 5.90 6.30 1.17
N THR A 179 6.46 7.42 0.72
CA THR A 179 7.38 8.23 1.52
C THR A 179 6.65 9.00 2.63
N PHE A 180 5.41 9.42 2.38
CA PHE A 180 4.57 10.03 3.41
C PHE A 180 4.38 9.08 4.60
N GLY A 181 4.05 7.81 4.34
CA GLY A 181 3.93 6.79 5.38
C GLY A 181 5.20 6.54 6.19
N GLN A 182 6.41 6.75 5.64
CA GLN A 182 7.67 6.60 6.38
C GLN A 182 7.75 7.56 7.57
N HIS A 183 7.28 8.80 7.41
CA HIS A 183 7.33 9.84 8.43
C HIS A 183 6.05 9.95 9.27
N PHE A 184 4.99 9.24 8.89
CA PHE A 184 3.73 9.21 9.62
C PHE A 184 3.90 8.42 10.93
N THR A 185 3.28 8.90 12.00
CA THR A 185 3.22 8.25 13.31
C THR A 185 1.76 8.11 13.74
N SER A 186 1.47 7.29 14.76
CA SER A 186 0.10 7.12 15.27
C SER A 186 -0.53 8.44 15.74
N GLU A 187 0.27 9.34 16.32
CA GLU A 187 -0.15 10.69 16.74
C GLU A 187 -0.62 11.58 15.57
N CYS A 188 -0.30 11.22 14.33
CA CYS A 188 -0.72 11.97 13.14
C CYS A 188 -2.17 11.65 12.72
N PHE A 189 -2.78 10.55 13.17
CA PHE A 189 -4.13 10.17 12.75
C PHE A 189 -5.23 11.16 13.18
N PRO A 190 -5.26 11.68 14.42
CA PRO A 190 -6.22 12.73 14.79
C PRO A 190 -6.12 13.96 13.88
N LEU A 191 -4.90 14.40 13.59
CA LEU A 191 -4.65 15.53 12.68
C LEU A 191 -5.10 15.22 11.24
N LEU A 192 -4.86 14.00 10.76
CA LEU A 192 -5.33 13.56 9.44
C LEU A 192 -6.86 13.60 9.33
N ARG A 193 -7.58 13.13 10.36
CA ARG A 193 -9.06 13.18 10.39
C ARG A 193 -9.58 14.61 10.37
N GLU A 194 -8.98 15.49 11.16
CA GLU A 194 -9.35 16.92 11.17
C GLU A 194 -9.12 17.58 9.80
N GLU A 195 -7.94 17.40 9.22
CA GLU A 195 -7.58 18.05 7.95
C GLU A 195 -8.26 17.39 6.74
N SER A 196 -8.69 16.13 6.84
CA SER A 196 -9.43 15.44 5.76
C SER A 196 -10.92 15.69 5.78
N ALA A 197 -11.52 16.18 6.87
CA ALA A 197 -12.97 16.40 6.96
C ALA A 197 -13.56 17.29 5.85
N VAL A 198 -12.74 18.14 5.24
CA VAL A 198 -13.12 19.05 4.14
C VAL A 198 -12.58 18.62 2.77
N ALA A 199 -11.98 17.44 2.67
CA ALA A 199 -11.41 16.95 1.42
C ALA A 199 -12.52 16.62 0.40
N HIS A 200 -12.24 16.90 -0.87
CA HIS A 200 -13.20 16.63 -1.96
C HIS A 200 -13.43 15.13 -2.13
N ARG A 201 -14.67 14.70 -1.94
CA ARG A 201 -15.10 13.33 -2.23
C ARG A 201 -15.44 13.22 -3.72
N PRO A 202 -14.75 12.33 -4.48
CA PRO A 202 -15.05 12.15 -5.88
C PRO A 202 -16.49 11.69 -6.11
N THR A 203 -17.15 12.24 -7.13
CA THR A 203 -18.55 11.93 -7.44
C THR A 203 -18.70 10.74 -8.40
N THR A 204 -17.74 10.56 -9.32
CA THR A 204 -17.70 9.41 -10.23
C THR A 204 -17.37 8.12 -9.45
N PRO A 205 -18.28 7.13 -9.40
CA PRO A 205 -18.02 5.88 -8.71
C PRO A 205 -17.11 4.98 -9.55
N LEU A 206 -16.03 4.51 -8.95
CA LEU A 206 -15.16 3.46 -9.49
C LEU A 206 -15.01 2.34 -8.46
N PRO A 207 -14.86 1.06 -8.90
CA PRO A 207 -14.73 -0.10 -8.01
C PRO A 207 -13.33 -0.20 -7.39
N SER A 208 -12.87 0.87 -6.75
CA SER A 208 -11.49 1.06 -6.31
C SER A 208 -11.15 0.27 -5.03
N GLU A 209 -12.13 -0.35 -4.37
CA GLU A 209 -11.93 -1.27 -3.24
C GLU A 209 -11.01 -2.45 -3.60
N VAL A 210 -10.96 -2.85 -4.88
CA VAL A 210 -10.09 -3.92 -5.35
C VAL A 210 -8.62 -3.51 -5.40
N LEU A 211 -8.32 -2.21 -5.36
CA LEU A 211 -6.96 -1.67 -5.31
C LEU A 211 -6.43 -1.51 -3.87
N ARG A 212 -7.27 -1.81 -2.86
CA ARG A 212 -6.81 -1.87 -1.47
C ARG A 212 -5.68 -2.91 -1.37
N ILE A 213 -4.52 -2.53 -0.85
CA ILE A 213 -3.30 -3.35 -0.88
C ILE A 213 -3.51 -4.76 -0.29
N PRO A 214 -4.15 -4.94 0.88
CA PRO A 214 -4.51 -6.28 1.35
C PRO A 214 -5.32 -7.11 0.34
N SER A 215 -6.30 -6.51 -0.36
CA SER A 215 -7.08 -7.18 -1.40
C SER A 215 -6.18 -7.66 -2.56
N LEU A 216 -5.28 -6.78 -3.02
CA LEU A 216 -4.32 -7.12 -4.09
C LEU A 216 -3.40 -8.28 -3.66
N VAL A 217 -2.92 -8.28 -2.42
CA VAL A 217 -2.04 -9.34 -1.91
C VAL A 217 -2.81 -10.65 -1.76
N PHE A 218 -4.05 -10.61 -1.29
CA PHE A 218 -4.90 -11.79 -1.23
C PHE A 218 -5.06 -12.45 -2.60
N ASP A 219 -5.39 -11.66 -3.61
CA ASP A 219 -5.60 -12.11 -4.98
C ASP A 219 -4.30 -12.62 -5.64
N LEU A 220 -3.17 -11.94 -5.36
CA LEU A 220 -1.83 -12.37 -5.78
C LEU A 220 -1.47 -13.74 -5.17
N CYS A 221 -1.73 -13.93 -3.89
CA CYS A 221 -1.45 -15.19 -3.18
C CYS A 221 -2.36 -16.34 -3.62
N ASN A 222 -3.52 -16.07 -4.22
CA ASN A 222 -4.40 -17.05 -4.87
C ASN A 222 -4.62 -18.35 -4.06
N GLY A 223 -5.02 -18.22 -2.79
CA GLY A 223 -5.30 -19.37 -1.90
C GLY A 223 -4.11 -19.91 -1.10
N LYS A 224 -2.91 -19.30 -1.22
CA LYS A 224 -1.73 -19.68 -0.41
C LYS A 224 -1.82 -19.29 1.06
N VAL A 225 -2.58 -18.24 1.38
CA VAL A 225 -2.78 -17.79 2.76
C VAL A 225 -3.96 -18.56 3.33
N ARG A 226 -3.71 -19.48 4.27
CA ARG A 226 -4.79 -20.11 5.06
C ARG A 226 -5.09 -19.22 6.26
N TYR A 227 -6.36 -18.88 6.45
CA TYR A 227 -6.81 -18.19 7.65
C TYR A 227 -6.57 -19.10 8.87
N PRO A 228 -6.10 -18.55 10.01
CA PRO A 228 -6.38 -19.18 11.30
C PRO A 228 -7.89 -19.21 11.56
#